data_AF-A0A9E4YGS9-F1
#
_entry.id   AF-A0A9E4YGS9-F1
#
_cell.length_a   1.000
_cell.length_b   1.000
_cell.length_c   1.000
_cell.angle_alpha   90.00
_cell.angle_beta   90.00
_cell.angle_gamma   90.00
#
_symmetry.space_group_name_H-M   'P 1'
#
loop_
_entity.id
_entity.type
_entity.pdbx_description
1 polymer ?
#
loop_
_entity_poly.entity_id
_entity_poly.type
_entity_poly.pdbx_seq_one_letter_code
_entity_poly.pdbx_strand_id
1 'polypeptide(L)'
;GATVLLVTDELDKGPRIAYARFPIVGPPFDALRARGDALRAQGEAQPLFAAVREAGLRREPLLLTETLKALARGDVAVRGERVVDASGAPVGPRDLTAEVEAALG
;
A
#
# COMPACT_ATOMS: atom_id res chain seq x y z
N GLY A 1 1.49 0.86 5.12
CA GLY A 1 1.58 0.80 3.65
C GLY A 1 0.35 0.13 3.09
N ALA A 2 0.24 0.04 1.77
CA ALA A 2 -0.86 -0.64 1.07
C ALA A 2 -0.30 -1.53 -0.04
N THR A 3 -1.06 -2.54 -0.46
CA THR A 3 -0.68 -3.48 -1.53
C THR A 3 -1.85 -3.67 -2.48
N VAL A 4 -1.56 -3.69 -3.78
CA VAL A 4 -2.49 -4.19 -4.82
C VAL A 4 -2.06 -5.60 -5.18
N LEU A 5 -2.99 -6.54 -5.09
CA LEU A 5 -2.79 -7.95 -5.40
C LEU A 5 -3.80 -8.43 -6.44
N LEU A 6 -3.44 -9.46 -7.20
CA LEU A 6 -4.36 -10.18 -8.06
C LEU A 6 -5.35 -10.96 -7.18
N VAL A 7 -6.65 -10.80 -7.41
CA VAL A 7 -7.66 -11.55 -6.64
C VAL A 7 -7.65 -13.02 -7.05
N THR A 8 -7.58 -13.91 -6.07
CA THR A 8 -7.68 -15.37 -6.19
C THR A 8 -8.84 -15.89 -5.32
N ASP A 9 -9.12 -17.19 -5.40
CA ASP A 9 -10.07 -17.86 -4.50
C ASP A 9 -9.59 -17.91 -3.05
N GLU A 10 -8.28 -17.92 -2.83
CA GLU A 10 -7.69 -17.76 -1.50
C GLU A 10 -7.66 -16.29 -1.04
N LEU A 11 -8.37 -16.00 0.06
CA LEU A 11 -8.46 -14.67 0.67
C LEU A 11 -7.06 -14.08 0.97
N ASP A 12 -6.77 -12.90 0.41
CA ASP A 12 -5.55 -12.10 0.59
C ASP A 12 -4.22 -12.80 0.25
N LYS A 13 -4.25 -13.86 -0.56
CA LYS A 13 -3.05 -14.64 -0.91
C LYS A 13 -2.63 -14.57 -2.37
N GLY A 14 -3.36 -13.83 -3.20
CA GLY A 14 -3.00 -13.71 -4.59
C GLY A 14 -1.67 -12.96 -4.82
N PRO A 15 -1.04 -13.15 -5.99
CA PRO A 15 0.22 -12.50 -6.34
C PRO A 15 0.17 -10.98 -6.17
N ARG A 16 1.15 -10.43 -5.45
CA ARG A 16 1.28 -8.99 -5.23
C ARG A 16 1.77 -8.32 -6.51
N ILE A 17 1.05 -7.30 -6.98
CA ILE A 17 1.38 -6.54 -8.19
C ILE A 17 2.25 -5.34 -7.81
N ALA A 18 1.81 -4.57 -6.82
CA ALA A 18 2.48 -3.36 -6.38
C ALA A 18 2.21 -3.05 -4.91
N TYR A 19 3.06 -2.22 -4.30
CA TYR A 19 2.87 -1.72 -2.95
C TYR A 19 3.40 -0.29 -2.79
N ALA A 20 2.90 0.40 -1.77
CA ALA A 20 3.45 1.66 -1.30
C ALA A 20 3.67 1.61 0.21
N ARG A 21 4.75 2.22 0.68
CA ARG A 21 5.09 2.34 2.10
C ARG A 21 4.98 3.79 2.53
N PHE A 22 4.71 3.99 3.81
CA PHE A 22 4.81 5.29 4.45
C PHE A 22 5.34 5.10 5.87
N PRO A 23 6.15 6.03 6.39
CA PRO A 23 6.66 5.93 7.76
C PRO A 23 5.53 6.13 8.76
N ILE A 24 5.59 5.41 9.88
CA ILE A 24 4.72 5.57 11.05
C ILE A 24 5.49 6.12 12.26
N VAL A 25 6.58 6.83 11.94
CA VAL A 25 7.50 7.53 12.86
C VAL A 25 7.56 8.99 12.45
N GLY A 26 7.89 9.86 13.40
CA GLY A 26 7.82 11.32 13.22
C GLY A 26 6.43 11.88 13.53
N PRO A 27 6.27 13.22 13.50
CA PRO A 27 4.97 13.87 13.67
C PRO A 27 3.98 13.46 12.56
N PRO A 28 2.68 13.23 12.87
CA PRO A 28 2.06 13.33 14.20
C PRO A 28 2.16 12.04 15.03
N PHE A 29 2.68 10.94 14.47
CA PHE A 29 2.67 9.61 15.10
C PHE A 29 3.43 9.56 16.42
N ASP A 30 4.60 10.19 16.50
CA ASP A 30 5.41 10.20 17.73
C ASP A 30 4.68 10.92 18.88
N ALA A 31 3.97 12.00 18.57
CA ALA A 31 3.16 12.72 19.56
C ALA A 31 1.99 11.87 20.06
N LEU A 32 1.27 11.20 19.15
CA LEU A 32 0.16 10.29 19.51
C LEU A 32 0.65 9.09 20.31
N ARG A 33 1.84 8.57 19.99
CA ARG A 33 2.49 7.48 20.74
C ARG A 33 2.86 7.92 22.16
N ALA A 34 3.42 9.13 22.32
CA ALA A 34 3.82 9.68 23.61
C ALA A 34 2.63 9.99 24.53
N ARG A 35 1.46 10.34 23.97
CA ARG A 35 0.25 10.60 24.75
C ARG A 35 -0.31 9.34 25.44
N GLY A 36 -0.01 8.15 24.91
CA GLY A 36 -0.45 6.89 25.51
C GLY A 36 -1.96 6.73 25.56
N ASP A 37 -2.69 7.36 24.62
CA ASP A 37 -4.15 7.45 24.61
C ASP A 37 -4.80 6.06 24.82
N ALA A 38 -5.59 5.98 25.89
CA ALA A 38 -6.39 4.88 26.41
C ALA A 38 -6.08 3.48 25.85
N LEU A 39 -5.29 2.71 26.60
CA LEU A 39 -5.18 1.23 26.55
C LEU A 39 -6.53 0.46 26.57
N ARG A 40 -7.68 1.15 26.64
CA ARG A 40 -9.04 0.58 26.59
C ARG A 40 -9.65 0.55 25.18
N ALA A 41 -9.31 1.50 24.31
CA ALA A 41 -9.77 1.47 22.93
C ALA A 41 -8.96 0.43 22.14
N GLN A 42 -9.57 -0.24 21.16
CA GLN A 42 -8.89 -1.22 20.30
C GLN A 42 -8.93 -0.78 18.84
N GLY A 43 -7.89 -1.10 18.08
CA GLY A 43 -7.80 -0.78 16.66
C GLY A 43 -7.94 0.72 16.39
N GLU A 44 -8.64 1.08 15.32
CA GLU A 44 -8.80 2.48 14.87
C GLU A 44 -9.58 3.38 15.84
N ALA A 45 -10.16 2.83 16.91
CA ALA A 45 -10.68 3.65 18.01
C ALA A 45 -9.55 4.30 18.85
N GLN A 46 -8.31 3.79 18.76
CA GLN A 46 -7.14 4.46 19.33
C GLN A 46 -6.64 5.57 18.38
N PRO A 47 -6.38 6.79 18.88
CA PRO A 47 -5.92 7.91 18.05
C PRO A 47 -4.68 7.62 17.19
N LEU A 48 -3.71 6.85 17.71
CA LEU A 48 -2.54 6.44 16.95
C LEU A 48 -2.91 5.58 15.73
N PHE A 49 -3.76 4.57 15.92
CA PHE A 49 -4.18 3.68 14.83
C PHE A 49 -5.13 4.39 13.85
N ALA A 50 -5.99 5.28 14.32
CA ALA A 50 -6.80 6.16 13.46
C ALA A 50 -5.91 7.00 12.54
N ALA A 51 -4.86 7.62 13.08
CA ALA A 51 -3.93 8.43 12.30
C ALA A 51 -3.15 7.57 11.28
N VAL A 52 -2.73 6.36 11.66
CA VAL A 52 -2.07 5.42 10.71
C VAL A 52 -3.05 5.01 9.60
N ARG A 53 -4.32 4.76 9.93
CA ARG A 53 -5.35 4.43 8.95
C ARG A 53 -5.60 5.58 7.98
N GLU A 54 -5.76 6.80 8.48
CA GLU A 54 -5.95 8.00 7.67
C GLU A 54 -4.76 8.24 6.71
N ALA A 55 -3.54 8.08 7.21
CA ALA A 55 -2.34 8.18 6.39
C ALA A 55 -2.31 7.12 5.26
N GLY A 56 -2.78 5.90 5.54
CA GLY A 56 -2.95 4.85 4.53
C GLY A 56 -4.06 5.15 3.52
N LEU A 57 -5.23 5.58 3.98
CA LEU A 57 -6.40 5.90 3.16
C LEU A 57 -6.08 6.93 2.07
N ARG A 58 -5.28 7.95 2.40
CA ARG A 58 -4.85 8.96 1.42
C ARG A 58 -4.01 8.39 0.27
N ARG A 59 -3.35 7.25 0.49
CA ARG A 59 -2.41 6.62 -0.44
C ARG A 59 -3.03 5.46 -1.22
N GLU A 60 -4.07 4.83 -0.70
CA GLU A 60 -4.72 3.66 -1.33
C GLU A 60 -5.24 3.96 -2.76
N PRO A 61 -6.02 5.04 -3.01
CA PRO A 61 -6.49 5.36 -4.36
C PRO A 61 -5.35 5.72 -5.32
N LEU A 62 -4.30 6.37 -4.80
CA LEU A 62 -3.11 6.74 -5.57
C LEU A 62 -2.33 5.49 -5.98
N LEU A 63 -2.12 4.56 -5.04
CA LEU A 63 -1.47 3.29 -5.32
C LEU A 63 -2.24 2.49 -6.38
N LEU A 64 -3.57 2.43 -6.29
CA LEU A 64 -4.38 1.77 -7.32
C LEU A 64 -4.18 2.43 -8.69
N THR A 65 -4.22 3.77 -8.74
CA THR A 65 -4.02 4.54 -9.98
C THR A 65 -2.63 4.30 -10.59
N GLU A 66 -1.57 4.38 -9.80
CA GLU A 66 -0.20 4.14 -10.27
C GLU A 66 0.02 2.69 -10.69
N THR A 67 -0.61 1.73 -10.01
CA THR A 67 -0.60 0.32 -10.42
C THR A 67 -1.25 0.13 -11.79
N LEU A 68 -2.41 0.75 -12.04
CA LEU A 68 -3.09 0.70 -13.33
C LEU A 68 -2.25 1.34 -14.44
N LYS A 69 -1.56 2.46 -14.15
CA LYS A 69 -0.64 3.09 -15.11
C LYS A 69 0.55 2.18 -15.42
N ALA A 70 1.14 1.53 -14.43
CA ALA A 70 2.25 0.58 -14.63
C ALA A 70 1.82 -0.62 -15.50
N LEU A 71 0.61 -1.13 -15.29
CA LEU A 71 0.00 -2.16 -16.14
C LEU A 71 -0.20 -1.65 -17.58
N ALA A 72 -0.76 -0.45 -17.75
CA ALA A 72 -1.05 0.13 -19.06
C ALA A 72 0.22 0.43 -19.88
N ARG A 73 1.33 0.80 -19.23
CA ARG A 73 2.63 1.02 -19.87
C ARG A 73 3.39 -0.27 -20.16
N GLY A 74 2.97 -1.41 -19.61
CA GLY A 74 3.69 -2.67 -19.71
C GLY A 74 4.92 -2.75 -18.81
N ASP A 75 5.03 -1.86 -17.80
CA ASP A 75 6.08 -1.94 -16.78
C ASP A 75 5.93 -3.23 -15.95
N VAL A 76 4.68 -3.68 -15.77
CA VAL A 76 4.32 -4.95 -15.15
C VAL A 76 3.13 -5.53 -15.90
N ALA A 77 3.01 -6.85 -15.94
CA ALA A 77 1.86 -7.53 -16.53
C ALA A 77 1.41 -8.68 -15.64
N VAL A 78 0.13 -9.05 -15.79
CA VAL A 78 -0.45 -10.25 -15.19
C VAL A 78 -0.72 -11.25 -16.30
N ARG A 79 -0.17 -12.46 -16.19
CA ARG A 79 -0.37 -13.56 -17.16
C ARG A 79 -0.77 -14.83 -16.41
N GLY A 80 -2.06 -15.18 -16.47
CA GLY A 80 -2.64 -16.18 -15.56
C GLY A 80 -2.52 -15.69 -14.12
N GLU A 81 -2.06 -16.55 -13.22
CA GLU A 81 -1.85 -16.23 -11.80
C GLU A 81 -0.40 -15.78 -11.50
N ARG A 82 0.24 -15.09 -12.45
CA ARG A 82 1.64 -14.65 -12.29
C ARG A 82 1.81 -13.19 -12.65
N VAL A 83 2.62 -12.50 -11.87
CA VAL A 83 3.12 -11.15 -12.14
C VAL A 83 4.44 -11.27 -12.87
N VAL A 84 4.54 -10.65 -14.04
CA VAL A 84 5.69 -10.76 -14.95
C VAL A 84 6.13 -9.39 -15.47
N ASP A 85 7.37 -9.30 -15.95
CA ASP A 85 7.88 -8.15 -16.69
C ASP A 85 7.57 -8.22 -18.20
N ALA A 86 8.10 -7.25 -18.95
CA ALA A 86 7.96 -7.15 -20.41
C ALA A 86 8.53 -8.36 -21.17
N SER A 87 9.52 -9.07 -20.61
CA SER A 87 10.09 -10.29 -21.19
C SER A 87 9.25 -11.54 -20.88
N GLY A 88 8.27 -11.41 -19.98
CA GLY A 88 7.47 -12.53 -19.46
C GLY A 88 8.12 -13.27 -18.29
N ALA A 89 9.24 -12.75 -17.75
CA ALA A 89 9.89 -13.33 -16.59
C ALA A 89 9.12 -12.96 -15.30
N PRO A 90 9.01 -13.86 -14.31
CA PRO A 90 8.41 -13.55 -13.02
C PRO A 90 9.14 -12.40 -12.33
N VAL A 91 8.38 -11.47 -11.76
CA VAL A 91 8.93 -10.35 -10.98
C VAL A 91 8.23 -10.18 -9.64
N GLY A 92 8.96 -9.63 -8.68
CA GLY A 92 8.38 -9.20 -7.40
C GLY A 92 7.44 -7.99 -7.57
N PRO A 93 6.67 -7.66 -6.52
CA PRO A 93 5.76 -6.53 -6.58
C PRO A 93 6.54 -5.22 -6.75
N ARG A 94 6.01 -4.34 -7.59
CA ARG A 94 6.58 -3.01 -7.83
C ARG A 94 6.45 -2.16 -6.56
N ASP A 95 7.55 -1.55 -6.13
CA ASP A 95 7.53 -0.49 -5.13
C ASP A 95 7.14 0.82 -5.81
N LEU A 96 5.91 1.27 -5.57
CA LEU A 96 5.38 2.52 -6.12
C LEU A 96 5.36 3.64 -5.08
N THR A 97 6.17 3.53 -4.03
CA THR A 97 6.21 4.54 -2.96
C THR A 97 6.53 5.93 -3.51
N ALA A 98 7.49 6.06 -4.42
CA ALA A 98 7.90 7.36 -4.95
C ALA A 98 6.78 8.03 -5.76
N GLU A 99 6.11 7.27 -6.62
CA GLU A 99 5.01 7.72 -7.47
C GLU A 99 3.79 8.12 -6.63
N VAL A 100 3.48 7.34 -5.59
CA VAL A 100 2.38 7.61 -4.66
C VAL A 100 2.65 8.87 -3.83
N GLU A 101 3.86 9.04 -3.27
CA GLU A 101 4.18 10.25 -2.51
C GLU A 101 4.21 11.50 -3.43
N ALA A 102 4.71 11.38 -4.67
CA ALA A 102 4.67 12.47 -5.64
C ALA A 102 3.25 12.89 -6.02
N ALA A 103 2.32 11.94 -6.12
CA ALA A 103 0.91 12.22 -6.40
C ALA A 103 0.14 12.77 -5.18
N LEU A 104 0.65 12.55 -3.97
CA LEU A 104 0.03 13.01 -2.72
C LEU A 104 0.24 14.51 -2.47
N GLY A 105 1.32 15.08 -2.99
CA GLY A 105 1.73 16.48 -2.81
C GLY A 105 2.81 16.65 -1.75
#